data_AF-A0A1S6HAB3-F1
#
_entry.id   AF-A0A1S6HAB3-F1
#
_cell.length_a   1.000
_cell.length_b   1.000
_cell.length_c   1.000
_cell.angle_alpha   90.00
_cell.angle_beta   90.00
_cell.angle_gamma   90.00
#
_symmetry.space_group_name_H-M   'P 1'
#
loop_
_entity.id
_entity.type
_entity.pdbx_description
1 polymer ?
#
loop_
_entity_poly.entity_id
_entity_poly.type
_entity_poly.pdbx_seq_one_letter_code
_entity_poly.pdbx_strand_id
1 'polypeptide(L)'
;MSTKKYNIYKSFILIVILSLMIIPLINAFSVSYPYTKDNPFVISPGQTGEFEIELQSSSSDKTENIKIEVLEGGDIISLENSLLEVKAQAIVPVKIKASIPQGTPDLTEHKVLMKFSAVSSTENQGTLTFDKSYTIGFNVLVKSSENPAIFEPRISKNTIWLVLIIIILLAIVAGIYFYFKQKKTGLKRK
;
A
#
# COMPACT_ATOMS: atom_id res chain seq x y z
N MET A 1 -47.42 -13.00 7.64
CA MET A 1 -45.97 -13.02 7.97
C MET A 1 -45.53 -11.58 8.17
N SER A 2 -45.09 -11.21 9.39
CA SER A 2 -44.94 -9.82 9.85
C SER A 2 -44.05 -8.96 8.93
N THR A 3 -44.59 -7.83 8.46
CA THR A 3 -43.95 -6.81 7.61
C THR A 3 -42.57 -6.35 8.09
N LYS A 4 -42.30 -6.43 9.41
CA LYS A 4 -40.99 -6.13 10.00
C LYS A 4 -39.87 -7.05 9.51
N LYS A 5 -40.15 -8.34 9.26
CA LYS A 5 -39.13 -9.29 8.80
C LYS A 5 -38.69 -8.97 7.37
N TYR A 6 -39.64 -8.61 6.49
CA TYR A 6 -39.38 -8.27 5.10
C TYR A 6 -38.46 -7.05 4.96
N ASN A 7 -38.65 -6.02 5.79
CA ASN A 7 -37.82 -4.81 5.78
C ASN A 7 -36.36 -5.08 6.16
N ILE A 8 -36.10 -5.98 7.12
CA ILE A 8 -34.74 -6.36 7.54
C ILE A 8 -33.99 -7.07 6.40
N TYR A 9 -34.65 -8.00 5.69
CA TYR A 9 -34.04 -8.67 4.54
C TYR A 9 -33.75 -7.69 3.40
N LYS A 10 -34.66 -6.76 3.12
CA LYS A 10 -34.46 -5.72 2.09
C LYS A 10 -33.28 -4.82 2.43
N SER A 11 -33.15 -4.38 3.69
CA SER A 11 -32.00 -3.58 4.13
C SER A 11 -30.69 -4.37 4.05
N PHE A 12 -30.69 -5.65 4.44
CA PHE A 12 -29.49 -6.49 4.35
C PHE A 12 -29.04 -6.70 2.90
N ILE A 13 -29.98 -7.03 2.00
CA ILE A 13 -29.70 -7.18 0.56
C ILE A 13 -29.17 -5.89 -0.03
N LEU A 14 -29.75 -4.75 0.36
CA LEU A 14 -29.30 -3.43 -0.08
C LEU A 14 -27.84 -3.16 0.36
N ILE A 15 -27.50 -3.46 1.62
CA ILE A 15 -26.13 -3.32 2.14
C ILE A 15 -25.15 -4.20 1.36
N VAL A 16 -25.50 -5.46 1.08
CA VAL A 16 -24.65 -6.37 0.29
C VAL A 16 -24.43 -5.82 -1.12
N ILE A 17 -25.48 -5.32 -1.78
CA ILE A 17 -25.37 -4.72 -3.12
C ILE A 17 -24.45 -3.49 -3.08
N LEU A 18 -24.65 -2.59 -2.10
CA LEU A 18 -23.78 -1.41 -1.90
C LEU A 18 -22.32 -1.81 -1.67
N SER A 19 -22.05 -2.83 -0.84
CA SER A 19 -20.70 -3.34 -0.62
C SER A 19 -20.07 -3.90 -1.90
N LEU A 20 -20.83 -4.63 -2.72
CA LEU A 20 -20.34 -5.17 -3.99
C LEU A 20 -20.04 -4.08 -5.02
N MET A 21 -20.79 -2.98 -5.02
CA MET A 21 -20.56 -1.85 -5.93
C MET A 21 -19.28 -1.04 -5.60
N ILE A 22 -18.71 -1.18 -4.40
CA ILE A 22 -17.48 -0.47 -3.99
C ILE A 22 -16.22 -1.23 -4.44
N ILE A 23 -16.29 -2.54 -4.67
CA ILE A 23 -15.15 -3.39 -5.07
C ILE A 23 -14.44 -2.91 -6.36
N PRO A 24 -15.12 -2.52 -7.45
CA PRO A 24 -14.44 -2.12 -8.69
C PRO A 24 -13.75 -0.75 -8.62
N LEU A 25 -13.87 0.04 -7.54
CA LEU A 25 -13.20 1.35 -7.41
C LEU A 25 -11.71 1.26 -6.98
N ILE A 26 -11.18 0.04 -6.80
CA ILE A 26 -9.80 -0.19 -6.36
C ILE A 26 -8.84 -0.18 -7.58
N ASN A 27 -8.79 0.91 -8.35
CA ASN A 27 -7.67 1.16 -9.28
C ASN A 27 -6.44 1.63 -8.50
N ALA A 28 -5.68 0.75 -7.86
CA ALA A 28 -4.51 1.15 -7.08
C ALA A 28 -3.23 0.87 -7.86
N PHE A 29 -2.18 1.63 -7.59
CA PHE A 29 -0.81 1.17 -7.84
C PHE A 29 -0.18 0.81 -6.50
N SER A 30 0.84 -0.03 -6.54
CA SER A 30 1.63 -0.42 -5.38
C SER A 30 3.07 0.04 -5.55
N VAL A 31 3.69 0.36 -4.42
CA VAL A 31 5.08 0.79 -4.33
C VAL A 31 5.78 -0.18 -3.39
N SER A 32 6.73 -0.95 -3.91
CA SER A 32 7.56 -1.87 -3.14
C SER A 32 8.96 -1.28 -3.00
N TYR A 33 9.47 -1.23 -1.77
CA TYR A 33 10.73 -0.59 -1.46
C TYR A 33 11.49 -1.42 -0.40
N PRO A 34 12.82 -1.62 -0.56
CA PRO A 34 13.58 -2.51 0.30
C PRO A 34 13.96 -1.90 1.67
N TYR A 35 13.96 -0.56 1.78
CA TYR A 35 14.44 0.14 2.96
C TYR A 35 13.32 0.71 3.81
N THR A 36 13.34 0.43 5.11
CA THR A 36 12.32 0.91 6.05
C THR A 36 12.99 1.66 7.20
N LYS A 37 12.20 2.17 8.14
CA LYS A 37 12.74 2.73 9.39
C LYS A 37 13.62 1.72 10.15
N ASP A 38 13.26 0.44 10.13
CA ASP A 38 14.00 -0.62 10.82
C ASP A 38 15.10 -1.26 9.95
N ASN A 39 15.10 -0.97 8.64
CA ASN A 39 16.10 -1.43 7.67
C ASN A 39 16.56 -0.25 6.80
N PRO A 40 17.38 0.67 7.34
CA PRO A 40 17.79 1.87 6.61
C PRO A 40 18.73 1.50 5.44
N PHE A 41 18.79 2.38 4.45
CA PHE A 41 19.82 2.29 3.42
C PHE A 41 21.16 2.74 4.02
N VAL A 42 22.17 1.87 4.03
CA VAL A 42 23.47 2.15 4.63
C VAL A 42 24.46 2.56 3.55
N ILE A 43 25.12 3.70 3.74
CA ILE A 43 26.11 4.24 2.80
C ILE A 43 27.26 4.91 3.58
N SER A 44 28.49 4.82 3.08
CA SER A 44 29.63 5.48 3.73
C SER A 44 29.76 6.96 3.32
N PRO A 45 30.37 7.82 4.16
CA PRO A 45 30.62 9.21 3.80
C PRO A 45 31.37 9.36 2.47
N GLY A 46 30.95 10.30 1.62
CA GLY A 46 31.55 10.53 0.30
C GLY A 46 31.21 9.49 -0.76
N GLN A 47 30.43 8.45 -0.44
CA GLN A 47 30.00 7.46 -1.42
C GLN A 47 28.68 7.83 -2.07
N THR A 48 28.50 7.27 -3.25
CA THR A 48 27.25 7.27 -4.00
C THR A 48 26.75 5.85 -4.08
N GLY A 49 25.51 5.63 -3.68
CA GLY A 49 24.84 4.34 -3.72
C GLY A 49 23.60 4.43 -4.59
N GLU A 50 23.27 3.33 -5.25
CA GLU A 50 22.07 3.22 -6.07
C GLU A 50 21.20 2.09 -5.53
N PHE A 51 19.90 2.30 -5.57
CA PHE A 51 18.92 1.27 -5.24
C PHE A 51 17.64 1.47 -6.05
N GLU A 52 16.81 0.43 -6.04
CA GLU A 52 15.60 0.40 -6.84
C GLU A 52 14.36 0.34 -5.95
N ILE A 53 13.33 1.06 -6.36
CA ILE A 53 11.96 0.93 -5.86
C ILE A 53 11.11 0.41 -6.99
N GLU A 54 10.25 -0.55 -6.72
CA GLU A 54 9.39 -1.15 -7.73
C GLU A 54 8.01 -0.50 -7.69
N LEU A 55 7.55 -0.03 -8.85
CA LEU A 55 6.17 0.39 -9.07
C LEU A 55 5.42 -0.70 -9.81
N GLN A 56 4.24 -1.04 -9.32
CA GLN A 56 3.37 -2.00 -9.98
C GLN A 56 1.95 -1.46 -10.08
N SER A 57 1.41 -1.42 -11.30
CA SER A 57 0.00 -1.10 -11.52
C SER A 57 -0.87 -2.29 -11.11
N SER A 58 -1.92 -2.05 -10.32
CA SER A 58 -2.94 -3.08 -10.05
C SER A 58 -4.03 -3.08 -11.11
N SER A 59 -3.97 -2.18 -12.11
CA SER A 59 -4.90 -2.19 -13.23
C SER A 59 -4.60 -3.36 -14.16
N SER A 60 -5.64 -4.07 -14.57
CA SER A 60 -5.55 -5.19 -15.50
C SER A 60 -5.36 -4.78 -16.96
N ASP A 61 -5.77 -3.56 -17.31
CA ASP A 61 -6.00 -3.13 -18.68
C ASP A 61 -5.57 -1.68 -18.95
N LYS A 62 -5.25 -0.88 -17.93
CA LYS A 62 -4.87 0.53 -18.09
C LYS A 62 -3.42 0.77 -17.74
N THR A 63 -2.81 1.61 -18.56
CA THR A 63 -1.53 2.22 -18.25
C THR A 63 -1.75 3.44 -17.35
N GLU A 64 -0.95 3.56 -16.30
CA GLU A 64 -1.01 4.66 -15.33
C GLU A 64 0.26 5.50 -15.42
N ASN A 65 0.13 6.82 -15.39
CA ASN A 65 1.27 7.73 -15.28
C ASN A 65 1.50 8.04 -13.80
N ILE A 66 2.64 7.66 -13.26
CA ILE A 66 2.98 7.88 -11.85
C ILE A 66 4.03 8.99 -11.77
N LYS A 67 3.70 10.08 -11.08
CA LYS A 67 4.61 11.17 -10.73
C LYS A 67 5.28 10.88 -9.39
N ILE A 68 6.59 11.05 -9.33
CA ILE A 68 7.42 10.87 -8.14
C ILE A 68 7.98 12.24 -7.73
N GLU A 69 7.77 12.58 -6.47
CA GLU A 69 8.22 13.84 -5.86
C GLU A 69 9.02 13.54 -4.60
N VAL A 70 10.24 14.08 -4.48
CA VAL A 70 11.00 14.05 -3.23
C VAL A 70 10.50 15.19 -2.34
N LEU A 71 9.88 14.85 -1.22
CA LEU A 71 9.37 15.82 -0.24
C LEU A 71 10.41 16.21 0.81
N GLU A 72 11.30 15.28 1.18
CA GLU A 72 12.35 15.45 2.20
C GLU A 72 13.58 14.64 1.77
N GLY A 73 14.79 15.15 2.00
CA GLY A 73 16.05 14.46 1.64
C GLY A 73 16.50 14.68 0.19
N GLY A 74 16.02 15.73 -0.49
CA GLY A 74 16.42 16.07 -1.86
C GLY A 74 17.88 16.56 -1.99
N ASP A 75 18.54 16.83 -0.87
CA ASP A 75 19.97 17.13 -0.77
C ASP A 75 20.86 15.90 -0.92
N ILE A 76 20.34 14.72 -0.57
CA ILE A 76 21.08 13.44 -0.64
C ILE A 76 20.51 12.46 -1.65
N ILE A 77 19.27 12.65 -2.12
CA ILE A 77 18.62 11.76 -3.10
C ILE A 77 18.41 12.49 -4.43
N SER A 78 18.70 11.76 -5.51
CA SER A 78 18.38 12.15 -6.88
C SER A 78 17.58 11.07 -7.58
N LEU A 79 16.58 11.51 -8.37
CA LEU A 79 15.74 10.65 -9.21
C LEU A 79 16.15 10.85 -10.66
N GLU A 80 16.27 9.76 -11.41
CA GLU A 80 16.53 9.83 -12.86
C GLU A 80 15.32 10.39 -13.62
N ASN A 81 14.13 9.90 -13.28
CA ASN A 81 12.86 10.29 -13.88
C ASN A 81 11.81 10.54 -12.80
N SER A 82 11.11 11.68 -12.89
CA SER A 82 10.04 12.06 -11.97
C SER A 82 8.64 11.72 -12.48
N LEU A 83 8.50 11.25 -13.71
CA LEU A 83 7.24 10.81 -14.30
C LEU A 83 7.50 9.50 -15.04
N LEU A 84 6.75 8.45 -14.69
CA LEU A 84 6.90 7.13 -15.26
C LEU A 84 5.57 6.58 -15.74
N GLU A 85 5.60 5.91 -16.89
CA GLU A 85 4.47 5.21 -17.45
C GLU A 85 4.50 3.74 -16.98
N VAL A 86 3.51 3.32 -16.19
CA VAL A 86 3.39 1.97 -15.64
C VAL A 86 2.26 1.25 -16.35
N LYS A 87 2.63 0.33 -17.26
CA LYS A 87 1.66 -0.48 -18.00
C LYS A 87 0.88 -1.41 -17.06
N ALA A 88 -0.31 -1.82 -17.51
CA ALA A 88 -1.15 -2.77 -16.79
C ALA A 88 -0.36 -4.02 -16.37
N GLN A 89 -0.45 -4.37 -15.08
CA GLN A 89 0.22 -5.52 -14.46
C GLN A 89 1.76 -5.55 -14.59
N ALA A 90 2.39 -4.48 -15.08
CA ALA A 90 3.84 -4.40 -15.21
C ALA A 90 4.48 -3.96 -13.91
N ILE A 91 5.71 -4.45 -13.68
CA ILE A 91 6.61 -3.96 -12.63
C ILE A 91 7.64 -3.06 -13.30
N VAL A 92 7.76 -1.82 -12.82
CA VAL A 92 8.69 -0.82 -13.33
C VAL A 92 9.65 -0.43 -12.22
N PRO A 93 10.96 -0.71 -12.36
CA PRO A 93 11.95 -0.28 -11.39
C PRO A 93 12.24 1.23 -11.53
N VAL A 94 12.25 1.92 -10.40
CA VAL A 94 12.64 3.31 -10.25
C VAL A 94 14.03 3.34 -9.65
N LYS A 95 15.01 3.78 -10.44
CA LYS A 95 16.38 3.95 -9.97
C LYS A 95 16.50 5.22 -9.14
N ILE A 96 17.00 5.05 -7.93
CA ILE A 96 17.22 6.13 -6.97
C ILE A 96 18.69 6.16 -6.61
N LYS A 97 19.28 7.34 -6.72
CA LYS A 97 20.69 7.56 -6.46
C LYS A 97 20.84 8.41 -5.22
N ALA A 98 21.49 7.84 -4.20
CA ALA A 98 21.81 8.50 -2.96
C ALA A 98 23.29 8.92 -2.95
N SER A 99 23.58 10.17 -2.62
CA SER A 99 24.93 10.71 -2.54
C SER A 99 25.12 11.40 -1.19
N ILE A 100 26.07 10.91 -0.40
CA ILE A 100 26.41 11.52 0.89
C ILE A 100 27.69 12.36 0.74
N PRO A 101 27.71 13.63 1.18
CA PRO A 101 28.91 14.45 1.15
C PRO A 101 30.09 13.83 1.90
N GLN A 102 31.31 14.15 1.48
CA GLN A 102 32.48 13.88 2.30
C GLN A 102 32.41 14.69 3.60
N GLY A 103 32.72 14.05 4.72
CA GLY A 103 32.74 14.70 6.04
C GLY A 103 31.43 14.62 6.82
N THR A 104 30.40 13.95 6.30
CA THR A 104 29.21 13.62 7.11
C THR A 104 29.61 12.73 8.29
N PRO A 105 29.23 13.06 9.54
CA PRO A 105 29.59 12.25 10.70
C PRO A 105 29.03 10.83 10.60
N ASP A 106 29.78 9.85 11.10
CA ASP A 106 29.30 8.48 11.23
C ASP A 106 28.05 8.42 12.13
N LEU A 107 27.16 7.48 11.82
CA LEU A 107 25.86 7.27 12.47
C LEU A 107 24.87 8.43 12.30
N THR A 108 25.11 9.33 11.35
CA THR A 108 24.10 10.34 10.97
C THR A 108 22.97 9.66 10.20
N GLU A 109 21.73 9.93 10.61
CA GLU A 109 20.53 9.49 9.90
C GLU A 109 19.93 10.64 9.09
N HIS A 110 19.77 10.42 7.79
CA HIS A 110 19.02 11.33 6.91
C HIS A 110 17.67 10.71 6.59
N LYS A 111 16.60 11.46 6.84
CA LYS A 111 15.24 11.03 6.52
C LYS A 111 14.90 11.44 5.09
N VAL A 112 14.40 10.47 4.32
CA VAL A 112 13.92 10.70 2.96
C VAL A 112 12.42 10.46 2.93
N LEU A 113 11.68 11.40 2.36
CA LEU A 113 10.26 11.26 2.08
C LEU A 113 10.02 11.41 0.59
N MET A 114 9.30 10.46 -0.01
CA MET A 114 8.93 10.51 -1.42
C MET A 114 7.44 10.27 -1.57
N LYS A 115 6.82 11.04 -2.45
CA LYS A 115 5.42 10.96 -2.80
C LYS A 115 5.28 10.44 -4.23
N PHE A 116 4.42 9.44 -4.38
CA PHE A 116 4.06 8.82 -5.65
C PHE A 116 2.61 9.18 -5.91
N SER A 117 2.28 9.78 -7.06
CA SER A 117 0.93 10.22 -7.37
C SER A 117 0.53 9.75 -8.77
N ALA A 118 -0.62 9.12 -8.91
CA ALA A 118 -1.19 8.83 -10.23
C ALA A 118 -1.68 10.13 -10.86
N VAL A 119 -1.24 10.39 -12.09
CA VAL A 119 -1.65 11.53 -12.90
C VAL A 119 -2.71 11.04 -13.88
N SER A 120 -3.96 11.47 -13.69
CA SER A 120 -5.04 11.15 -14.62
C SER A 120 -4.78 11.83 -15.98
N SER A 121 -4.86 11.08 -17.08
CA SER A 121 -4.90 11.68 -18.41
C SER A 121 -6.18 12.51 -18.55
N THR A 122 -6.03 13.74 -19.06
CA THR A 122 -7.01 14.83 -19.04
C THR A 122 -8.27 14.61 -19.90
N GLU A 123 -8.53 13.39 -20.37
CA GLU A 123 -9.63 13.09 -21.29
C GLU A 123 -11.03 13.20 -20.66
N ASN A 124 -11.13 13.18 -19.32
CA ASN A 124 -12.42 13.28 -18.62
C ASN A 124 -12.65 14.68 -18.03
N GLN A 125 -12.72 15.71 -18.88
CA GLN A 125 -13.15 17.04 -18.43
C GLN A 125 -14.59 16.98 -17.90
N GLY A 126 -14.79 17.32 -16.61
CA GLY A 126 -16.11 17.39 -15.97
C GLY A 126 -16.45 16.27 -14.99
N THR A 127 -15.60 15.26 -14.84
CA THR A 127 -15.77 14.21 -13.80
C THR A 127 -14.83 14.47 -12.63
N LEU A 128 -15.38 14.51 -11.41
CA LEU A 128 -14.56 14.53 -10.19
C LEU A 128 -13.79 13.21 -10.10
N THR A 129 -12.47 13.29 -10.25
CA THR A 129 -11.56 12.16 -10.16
C THR A 129 -10.80 12.25 -8.84
N PHE A 130 -10.69 11.13 -8.13
CA PHE A 130 -9.87 11.04 -6.93
C PHE A 130 -8.44 10.65 -7.33
N ASP A 131 -7.50 11.58 -7.18
CA ASP A 131 -6.09 11.30 -7.40
C ASP A 131 -5.54 10.46 -6.25
N LYS A 132 -4.88 9.36 -6.61
CA LYS A 132 -4.26 8.46 -5.63
C LYS A 132 -2.81 8.87 -5.44
N SER A 133 -2.42 9.05 -4.18
CA SER A 133 -1.02 9.27 -3.85
C SER A 133 -0.60 8.46 -2.62
N TYR A 134 0.65 8.02 -2.63
CA TYR A 134 1.30 7.32 -1.53
C TYR A 134 2.56 8.08 -1.15
N THR A 135 2.76 8.30 0.14
CA THR A 135 4.01 8.83 0.67
C THR A 135 4.73 7.70 1.37
N ILE A 136 5.95 7.41 0.94
CA ILE A 136 6.85 6.48 1.61
C ILE A 136 7.99 7.27 2.25
N GLY A 137 8.50 6.72 3.35
CA GLY A 137 9.63 7.31 4.06
C GLY A 137 10.59 6.23 4.52
N PHE A 138 11.88 6.48 4.32
CA PHE A 138 12.96 5.60 4.78
C PHE A 138 14.15 6.44 5.25
N ASN A 139 15.02 5.81 6.02
CA ASN A 139 16.22 6.47 6.55
C ASN A 139 17.44 6.03 5.75
N VAL A 140 18.36 6.96 5.50
CA VAL A 140 19.70 6.70 5.00
C VAL A 140 20.65 6.86 6.18
N LEU A 141 21.30 5.76 6.57
CA LEU A 141 22.24 5.73 7.69
C LEU A 141 23.67 5.80 7.17
N VAL A 142 24.42 6.78 7.66
CA VAL A 142 25.83 6.94 7.34
C VAL A 142 26.66 6.01 8.23
N LYS A 143 27.36 5.04 7.64
CA LYS A 143 28.23 4.12 8.39
C LYS A 143 29.51 3.84 7.62
N SER A 144 30.65 4.09 8.24
CA SER A 144 31.95 3.64 7.73
C SER A 144 32.00 2.11 7.65
N SER A 145 32.45 1.57 6.51
CA SER A 145 32.31 0.17 6.06
C SER A 145 33.08 -0.89 6.87
N GLU A 146 33.47 -0.62 8.11
CA GLU A 146 34.39 -1.48 8.86
C GLU A 146 33.73 -2.66 9.60
N ASN A 147 32.41 -2.84 9.52
CA ASN A 147 31.77 -4.03 10.10
C ASN A 147 30.40 -4.35 9.47
N PRO A 148 30.29 -5.41 8.64
CA PRO A 148 29.01 -5.84 8.08
C PRO A 148 28.17 -6.47 9.19
N ALA A 149 27.13 -5.77 9.61
CA ALA A 149 26.19 -6.28 10.61
C ALA A 149 25.34 -7.40 9.98
N ILE A 150 25.31 -8.55 10.67
CA ILE A 150 24.47 -9.70 10.35
C ILE A 150 23.02 -9.33 10.70
N PHE A 151 22.13 -9.32 9.71
CA PHE A 151 20.70 -9.07 9.90
C PHE A 151 19.98 -10.38 10.29
N GLU A 152 19.30 -10.38 11.43
CA GLU A 152 18.34 -11.43 11.78
C GLU A 152 16.95 -11.11 11.19
N PRO A 153 16.27 -12.07 10.55
CA PRO A 153 14.94 -11.85 10.02
C PRO A 153 13.93 -11.65 11.16
N ARG A 154 13.23 -10.50 11.16
CA ARG A 154 12.13 -10.21 12.10
C ARG A 154 10.77 -10.40 11.41
N ILE A 155 9.94 -11.24 11.99
CA ILE A 155 8.56 -11.46 11.55
C ILE A 155 7.72 -10.21 11.90
N SER A 156 7.04 -9.63 10.91
CA SER A 156 6.27 -8.40 11.09
C SER A 156 4.93 -8.65 11.82
N LYS A 157 4.59 -7.77 12.78
CA LYS A 157 3.35 -7.85 13.57
C LYS A 157 2.07 -7.71 12.74
N ASN A 158 2.14 -7.15 11.54
CA ASN A 158 0.97 -6.90 10.68
C ASN A 158 0.30 -8.20 10.21
N THR A 159 1.05 -9.29 10.05
CA THR A 159 0.48 -10.58 9.62
C THR A 159 -0.50 -11.15 10.67
N ILE A 160 -0.24 -10.93 11.96
CA ILE A 160 -1.11 -11.42 13.06
C ILE A 160 -2.47 -10.71 13.06
N TRP A 161 -2.48 -9.40 12.78
CA TRP A 161 -3.71 -8.60 12.76
C TRP A 161 -4.61 -8.97 11.57
N LEU A 162 -4.01 -9.25 10.41
CA LEU A 162 -4.74 -9.68 9.21
C LEU A 162 -5.42 -11.05 9.45
N VAL A 163 -4.72 -11.99 10.08
CA VAL A 163 -5.28 -13.30 10.44
C VAL A 163 -6.46 -13.15 11.41
N LEU A 164 -6.40 -12.24 12.39
CA LEU A 164 -7.51 -11.98 13.32
C LEU A 164 -8.76 -11.43 12.61
N ILE A 165 -8.60 -10.52 11.64
CA ILE A 165 -9.73 -9.99 10.85
C ILE A 165 -10.44 -11.12 10.10
N ILE A 166 -9.68 -12.03 9.47
CA ILE A 166 -10.24 -13.17 8.72
C ILE A 166 -11.06 -14.08 9.66
N ILE A 167 -10.55 -14.37 10.86
CA ILE A 167 -11.24 -15.20 11.85
C ILE A 167 -12.56 -14.55 12.30
N ILE A 168 -12.56 -13.25 12.57
CA ILE A 168 -13.77 -12.51 12.97
C ILE A 168 -14.82 -12.53 11.86
N LEU A 169 -14.39 -12.35 10.60
CA LEU A 169 -15.30 -12.36 9.45
C LEU A 169 -15.98 -13.73 9.29
N LEU A 170 -15.24 -14.83 9.45
CA LEU A 170 -15.77 -16.20 9.44
C LEU A 170 -16.76 -16.44 10.58
N ALA A 171 -16.49 -15.94 11.78
CA ALA A 171 -17.39 -16.08 12.92
C ALA A 171 -18.74 -15.36 12.69
N ILE A 172 -18.71 -14.17 12.07
CA ILE A 172 -19.92 -13.42 11.71
C ILE A 172 -20.75 -14.21 10.68
N VAL A 173 -20.12 -14.74 9.63
CA VAL A 173 -20.80 -15.56 8.61
C VAL A 173 -21.43 -16.80 9.24
N ALA A 174 -20.70 -17.50 10.12
CA ALA A 174 -21.20 -18.66 10.83
C ALA A 174 -22.37 -18.31 11.77
N GLY A 175 -22.29 -17.19 12.49
CA GLY A 175 -23.35 -16.70 13.36
C GLY A 175 -24.63 -16.36 12.59
N ILE A 176 -24.50 -15.68 11.44
CA ILE A 176 -25.62 -15.38 10.55
C ILE A 176 -26.24 -16.67 10.02
N TYR A 177 -25.42 -17.62 9.56
CA TYR A 177 -25.88 -18.93 9.10
C TYR A 177 -26.67 -19.67 10.19
N PHE A 178 -26.15 -19.71 11.41
CA PHE A 178 -26.76 -20.40 12.54
C PHE A 178 -28.09 -19.75 12.96
N TYR A 179 -28.14 -18.41 12.98
CA TYR A 179 -29.36 -17.65 13.26
C TYR A 179 -30.48 -17.97 12.26
N PHE A 180 -30.15 -18.09 10.97
CA PHE A 180 -31.14 -18.49 9.96
C PHE A 180 -31.55 -19.96 10.06
N LYS A 181 -30.63 -20.85 10.46
CA LYS A 181 -30.91 -22.28 10.64
C LYS A 181 -31.90 -22.54 11.78
N GLN A 182 -31.71 -21.93 12.95
CA GLN A 182 -32.61 -22.11 14.10
C GLN A 182 -34.05 -21.67 13.81
N LYS A 183 -34.21 -20.62 13.00
CA LYS A 183 -35.53 -20.08 12.66
C LYS A 183 -36.36 -21.00 11.76
N LYS A 184 -35.72 -21.86 10.96
CA LYS A 184 -36.42 -22.87 10.14
C LYS A 184 -36.89 -24.07 10.98
N THR A 185 -36.19 -24.43 12.04
CA THR A 185 -36.52 -25.60 12.87
C THR A 185 -37.69 -25.34 13.83
N GLY A 186 -37.85 -24.10 14.29
CA GLY A 186 -38.97 -23.70 15.16
C GLY A 186 -40.35 -23.61 14.46
N LEU A 187 -40.40 -23.65 13.14
CA LEU A 187 -41.64 -23.56 12.35
C LEU A 187 -42.29 -24.92 12.03
N LYS A 188 -41.65 -26.04 12.40
CA LYS A 188 -42.17 -27.41 12.21
C LYS A 188 -42.84 -28.01 13.46
N ARG A 189 -42.99 -27.25 14.55
CA ARG A 189 -43.60 -27.71 15.82
C ARG A 189 -44.95 -27.04 16.15
N LYS A 190 -45.71 -26.60 15.13
CA LYS A 190 -47.11 -26.20 15.29
C LYS A 190 -47.96 -26.89 14.25
#